data_AF-A0A1H9WDJ9-F1
#
_entry.id   AF-A0A1H9WDJ9-F1
#
_cell.length_a   1.000
_cell.length_b   1.000
_cell.length_c   1.000
_cell.angle_alpha   90.00
_cell.angle_beta   90.00
_cell.angle_gamma   90.00
#
_symmetry.space_group_name_H-M   'P 1'
#
loop_
_entity.id
_entity.type
_entity.pdbx_description
1 polymer ?
#
loop_
_entity_poly.entity_id
_entity_poly.type
_entity_poly.pdbx_seq_one_letter_code
_entity_poly.pdbx_strand_id
1 'polypeptide(L)'
;MSEPIVEFRKRIEECRERCAVFEYLDATVTVPIEYSDILRAQVVNIISALDTYVHNIVQLGVMNAFHGKSAATSALLNEKISVRDFLFVAGQVDSAEQVFSDFIKNKTGYQSFQSPDSISAALALVSAAPNKWKLIADEISLSRDTAISQLNLIVQRRNGIAHECDIDPISGDKFPLTLSECRRTVDFVASVVDAIESQIGAAITYIARHVK
;
A
#
# COMPACT_ATOMS: atom_id res chain seq x y z
N MET A 1 -1.76 -15.68 -10.56
CA MET A 1 -1.94 -14.34 -9.99
C MET A 1 -0.74 -13.51 -10.41
N SER A 2 -0.92 -12.29 -10.90
CA SER A 2 0.21 -11.37 -11.16
C SER A 2 0.89 -11.02 -9.84
N GLU A 3 2.19 -10.71 -9.89
CA GLU A 3 2.94 -10.38 -8.68
C GLU A 3 2.53 -9.02 -8.13
N PRO A 4 2.49 -8.84 -6.79
CA PRO A 4 2.07 -7.58 -6.19
C PRO A 4 2.81 -6.37 -6.77
N ILE A 5 4.13 -6.48 -6.96
CA ILE A 5 4.94 -5.39 -7.53
C ILE A 5 4.63 -5.09 -8.99
N VAL A 6 4.29 -6.11 -9.79
CA VAL A 6 3.95 -5.93 -11.21
C VAL A 6 2.64 -5.18 -11.34
N GLU A 7 1.65 -5.53 -10.52
CA GLU A 7 0.37 -4.81 -10.49
C GLU A 7 0.55 -3.37 -10.01
N PHE A 8 1.34 -3.16 -8.95
CA PHE A 8 1.63 -1.82 -8.45
C PHE A 8 2.30 -0.92 -9.50
N ARG A 9 3.29 -1.42 -10.24
CA ARG A 9 3.98 -0.68 -11.31
C ARG A 9 3.03 -0.26 -12.43
N LYS A 10 2.05 -1.11 -12.77
CA LYS A 10 0.99 -0.73 -13.71
C LYS A 10 0.17 0.46 -13.20
N ARG A 11 -0.17 0.48 -11.90
CA ARG A 11 -0.93 1.59 -11.30
C ARG A 11 -0.15 2.90 -11.26
N ILE A 12 1.18 2.85 -11.06
CA ILE A 12 2.04 4.03 -11.19
C ILE A 12 2.00 4.58 -12.62
N GLU A 13 2.13 3.71 -13.62
CA GLU A 13 2.12 4.15 -15.01
C GLU A 13 0.79 4.82 -15.37
N GLU A 14 -0.33 4.22 -14.97
CA GLU A 14 -1.66 4.82 -15.13
C GLU A 14 -1.77 6.21 -14.43
N CYS A 15 -1.11 6.41 -13.28
CA CYS A 15 -1.06 7.73 -12.63
C CYS A 15 -0.25 8.74 -13.45
N ARG A 16 0.89 8.30 -14.01
CA ARG A 16 1.77 9.15 -14.85
C ARG A 16 1.08 9.55 -16.16
N GLU A 17 0.39 8.62 -16.79
CA GLU A 17 -0.44 8.88 -17.98
C GLU A 17 -1.51 9.95 -17.69
N ARG A 18 -2.20 9.87 -16.56
CA ARG A 18 -3.21 10.87 -16.17
C ARG A 18 -2.59 12.24 -15.83
N CYS A 19 -1.38 12.27 -15.27
CA CYS A 19 -0.62 13.51 -15.13
C CYS A 19 -0.25 14.13 -16.48
N ALA A 20 0.07 13.33 -17.50
CA ALA A 20 0.31 13.81 -18.86
C ALA A 20 -0.97 14.35 -19.52
N VAL A 21 -2.12 13.72 -19.26
CA VAL A 21 -3.43 14.25 -19.70
C VAL A 21 -3.71 15.62 -19.08
N PHE A 22 -3.46 15.79 -17.77
CA PHE A 22 -3.56 17.09 -17.12
C PHE A 22 -2.68 18.14 -17.80
N GLU A 23 -1.40 17.82 -18.03
CA GLU A 23 -0.42 18.73 -18.65
C GLU A 23 -0.86 19.17 -20.05
N TYR A 24 -1.40 18.23 -20.85
CA TYR A 24 -1.94 18.55 -22.17
C TYR A 24 -3.16 19.49 -22.09
N LEU A 25 -4.10 19.23 -21.18
CA LEU A 25 -5.30 20.05 -21.01
C LEU A 25 -4.95 21.48 -20.55
N ASP A 26 -4.06 21.59 -19.57
CA ASP A 26 -3.59 22.86 -19.02
C ASP A 26 -2.86 23.71 -20.07
N ALA A 27 -2.08 23.07 -20.96
CA ALA A 27 -1.37 23.76 -22.03
C ALA A 27 -2.23 24.13 -23.25
N THR A 28 -3.29 23.35 -23.54
CA THR A 28 -4.00 23.43 -24.83
C THR A 28 -5.39 24.06 -24.73
N VAL A 29 -6.07 23.91 -23.59
CA VAL A 29 -7.44 24.40 -23.45
C VAL A 29 -7.43 25.82 -22.89
N THR A 30 -7.90 26.78 -23.69
CA THR A 30 -7.92 28.21 -23.33
C THR A 30 -9.15 28.63 -22.54
N VAL A 31 -10.10 27.71 -22.32
CA VAL A 31 -11.30 27.97 -21.51
C VAL A 31 -10.89 27.93 -20.04
N PRO A 32 -11.37 28.86 -19.18
CA PRO A 32 -11.00 28.90 -17.76
C PRO A 32 -11.68 27.77 -16.98
N ILE A 33 -11.23 26.54 -17.20
CA ILE A 33 -11.64 25.33 -16.48
C ILE A 33 -10.45 24.89 -15.65
N GLU A 34 -10.69 24.60 -14.37
CA GLU A 34 -9.65 24.06 -13.49
C GLU A 34 -9.60 22.54 -13.64
N TYR A 35 -8.42 22.00 -13.96
CA TYR A 35 -8.21 20.56 -14.17
C TYR A 35 -7.56 19.85 -12.98
N SER A 36 -7.33 20.54 -11.86
CA SER A 36 -6.49 19.99 -10.77
C SER A 36 -7.17 18.83 -10.02
N ASP A 37 -8.47 18.60 -10.22
CA ASP A 37 -9.14 17.37 -9.79
C ASP A 37 -8.56 16.10 -10.44
N ILE A 38 -7.97 16.20 -11.63
CA ILE A 38 -7.20 15.10 -12.24
C ILE A 38 -5.98 14.76 -11.35
N LEU A 39 -5.30 15.78 -10.83
CA LEU A 39 -4.14 15.61 -9.94
C LEU A 39 -4.57 15.11 -8.56
N ARG A 40 -5.69 15.61 -8.01
CA ARG A 40 -6.24 15.13 -6.74
C ARG A 40 -6.60 13.64 -6.81
N ALA A 41 -7.20 13.22 -7.92
CA ALA A 41 -7.48 11.80 -8.16
C ALA A 41 -6.19 10.96 -8.16
N GLN A 42 -5.06 11.48 -8.67
CA GLN A 42 -3.80 10.74 -8.66
C GLN A 42 -3.23 10.57 -7.25
N VAL A 43 -3.36 11.58 -6.38
CA VAL A 43 -2.96 11.47 -4.96
C VAL A 43 -3.74 10.36 -4.25
N VAL A 44 -5.05 10.24 -4.53
CA VAL A 44 -5.87 9.15 -4.01
C VAL A 44 -5.44 7.81 -4.60
N ASN A 45 -5.32 7.72 -5.92
CA ASN A 45 -4.99 6.48 -6.63
C ASN A 45 -3.65 5.89 -6.22
N ILE A 46 -2.60 6.71 -6.04
CA ILE A 46 -1.28 6.19 -5.69
C ILE A 46 -1.24 5.63 -4.25
N ILE A 47 -1.97 6.26 -3.33
CA ILE A 47 -2.08 5.75 -1.95
C ILE A 47 -2.96 4.50 -1.90
N SER A 48 -4.01 4.41 -2.72
CA SER A 48 -4.77 3.17 -2.90
C SER A 48 -3.90 2.05 -3.51
N ALA A 49 -2.99 2.37 -4.42
CA ALA A 49 -2.06 1.41 -4.99
C ALA A 49 -1.05 0.90 -3.94
N LEU A 50 -0.52 1.78 -3.09
CA LEU A 50 0.31 1.41 -1.94
C LEU A 50 -0.43 0.45 -0.99
N ASP A 51 -1.65 0.81 -0.58
CA ASP A 51 -2.50 0.00 0.30
C ASP A 51 -2.72 -1.40 -0.27
N THR A 52 -3.10 -1.46 -1.55
CA THR A 52 -3.33 -2.72 -2.29
C THR A 52 -2.07 -3.57 -2.37
N TYR A 53 -0.91 -2.95 -2.64
CA TYR A 53 0.37 -3.65 -2.66
C TYR A 53 0.67 -4.30 -1.30
N VAL A 54 0.51 -3.56 -0.20
CA VAL A 54 0.79 -4.07 1.15
C VAL A 54 -0.16 -5.22 1.51
N HIS A 55 -1.46 -5.13 1.20
CA HIS A 55 -2.39 -6.24 1.37
C HIS A 55 -1.93 -7.50 0.63
N ASN A 56 -1.60 -7.35 -0.65
CA ASN A 56 -1.24 -8.48 -1.49
C ASN A 56 0.08 -9.15 -1.06
N ILE A 57 1.10 -8.37 -0.69
CA ILE A 57 2.38 -8.96 -0.25
C ILE A 57 2.26 -9.63 1.12
N VAL A 58 1.45 -9.08 2.02
CA VAL A 58 1.15 -9.70 3.32
C VAL A 58 0.39 -10.99 3.12
N GLN A 59 -0.65 -11.00 2.29
CA GLN A 59 -1.41 -12.21 1.99
C GLN A 59 -0.50 -13.29 1.40
N LEU A 60 0.36 -12.94 0.44
CA LEU A 60 1.31 -13.89 -0.16
C LEU A 60 2.28 -14.47 0.88
N GLY A 61 2.87 -13.61 1.72
CA GLY A 61 3.83 -14.06 2.75
C GLY A 61 3.19 -14.90 3.85
N VAL A 62 1.97 -14.56 4.27
CA VAL A 62 1.24 -15.36 5.26
C VAL A 62 0.88 -16.74 4.69
N MET A 63 0.48 -16.83 3.42
CA MET A 63 0.23 -18.12 2.78
C MET A 63 1.51 -18.94 2.61
N ASN A 64 2.66 -18.32 2.30
CA ASN A 64 3.94 -19.02 2.31
C ASN A 64 4.24 -19.67 3.67
N ALA A 65 3.97 -18.95 4.76
CA ALA A 65 4.15 -19.48 6.11
C ALA A 65 3.17 -20.63 6.42
N PHE A 66 1.91 -20.50 6.00
CA PHE A 66 0.89 -21.56 6.13
C PHE A 66 1.32 -22.87 5.44
N HIS A 67 1.89 -22.77 4.24
CA HIS A 67 2.41 -23.92 3.50
C HIS A 67 3.78 -24.42 3.99
N GLY A 68 4.32 -23.85 5.07
CA GLY A 68 5.63 -24.22 5.61
C GLY A 68 6.82 -23.81 4.73
N LYS A 69 6.61 -22.91 3.75
CA LYS A 69 7.65 -22.43 2.84
C LYS A 69 8.50 -21.31 3.45
N SER A 70 8.01 -20.67 4.50
CA SER A 70 8.73 -19.68 5.30
C SER A 70 8.40 -19.84 6.78
N ALA A 71 9.30 -19.42 7.66
CA ALA A 71 9.02 -19.42 9.09
C ALA A 71 7.89 -18.43 9.42
N ALA A 72 6.93 -18.85 10.23
CA ALA A 72 5.91 -17.95 10.76
C ALA A 72 6.55 -16.94 11.73
N THR A 73 6.20 -15.67 11.59
CA THR A 73 6.68 -14.62 12.49
C THR A 73 5.96 -14.69 13.83
N SER A 74 6.57 -14.14 14.89
CA SER A 74 5.88 -14.02 16.18
C SER A 74 4.60 -13.18 16.09
N ALA A 75 4.56 -12.18 15.20
CA ALA A 75 3.35 -11.38 14.97
C ALA A 75 2.22 -12.24 14.41
N LEU A 76 2.50 -13.07 13.39
CA LEU A 76 1.52 -13.99 12.82
C LEU A 76 1.07 -15.05 13.83
N LEU A 77 2.00 -15.63 14.59
CA LEU A 77 1.68 -16.66 15.60
C LEU A 77 0.83 -16.13 16.77
N ASN A 78 0.84 -14.82 17.00
CA ASN A 78 0.02 -14.18 18.04
C ASN A 78 -1.40 -13.83 17.56
N GLU A 79 -1.72 -14.05 16.28
CA GLU A 79 -3.08 -13.83 15.77
C GLU A 79 -4.07 -14.82 16.38
N LYS A 80 -5.27 -14.31 16.67
CA LYS A 80 -6.31 -15.07 17.36
C LYS A 80 -7.35 -15.56 16.35
N ILE A 81 -7.43 -16.88 16.19
CA ILE A 81 -8.46 -17.53 15.37
C ILE A 81 -9.74 -17.69 16.21
N SER A 82 -10.91 -17.48 15.59
CA SER A 82 -12.19 -17.62 16.29
C SER A 82 -12.54 -19.10 16.52
N VAL A 83 -13.37 -19.39 17.54
CA VAL A 83 -13.89 -20.76 17.76
C VAL A 83 -14.65 -21.27 16.54
N ARG A 84 -15.34 -20.37 15.82
CA ARG A 84 -16.05 -20.71 14.59
C ARG A 84 -15.11 -21.24 13.52
N ASP A 85 -14.02 -20.55 13.26
CA ASP A 85 -13.01 -20.93 12.26
C ASP A 85 -12.35 -22.27 12.64
N PHE A 86 -12.05 -22.46 13.94
CA PHE A 86 -11.55 -23.73 14.44
C PHE A 86 -12.51 -24.90 14.19
N LEU A 87 -13.82 -24.71 14.47
CA LEU A 87 -14.83 -25.75 14.24
C LEU A 87 -15.01 -26.07 12.75
N PHE A 88 -14.90 -25.09 11.85
CA PHE A 88 -14.97 -25.33 10.41
C PHE A 88 -13.83 -26.24 9.92
N VAL A 89 -12.60 -25.97 10.37
CA VAL A 89 -11.44 -26.82 10.06
C VAL A 89 -11.57 -28.20 10.69
N ALA A 90 -11.96 -28.27 11.97
CA ALA A 90 -12.11 -29.53 12.70
C ALA A 90 -13.23 -30.42 12.13
N GLY A 91 -14.31 -29.81 11.63
CA GLY A 91 -15.43 -30.50 10.98
C GLY A 91 -15.18 -30.89 9.53
N GLN A 92 -13.99 -30.57 8.97
CA GLN A 92 -13.64 -30.78 7.56
C GLN A 92 -14.67 -30.21 6.56
N VAL A 93 -15.36 -29.14 6.95
CA VAL A 93 -16.38 -28.49 6.10
C VAL A 93 -15.71 -27.74 4.95
N ASP A 94 -14.59 -27.07 5.25
CA ASP A 94 -13.74 -26.36 4.31
C ASP A 94 -12.28 -26.81 4.45
N SER A 95 -11.46 -26.54 3.43
CA SER A 95 -10.01 -26.75 3.56
C SER A 95 -9.41 -25.77 4.57
N ALA A 96 -8.45 -26.24 5.38
CA ALA A 96 -7.73 -25.40 6.33
C ALA A 96 -7.08 -24.18 5.66
N GLU A 97 -6.64 -24.35 4.41
CA GLU A 97 -6.08 -23.29 3.58
C GLU A 97 -7.09 -22.19 3.28
N GLN A 98 -8.30 -22.56 2.87
CA GLN A 98 -9.37 -21.61 2.56
C GLN A 98 -9.80 -20.85 3.82
N VAL A 99 -10.05 -21.56 4.93
CA VAL A 99 -10.40 -20.93 6.21
C VAL A 99 -9.31 -19.95 6.66
N PHE A 100 -8.04 -20.32 6.50
CA PHE A 100 -6.93 -19.45 6.87
C PHE A 100 -6.78 -18.23 5.94
N SER A 101 -6.89 -18.42 4.63
CA SER A 101 -6.92 -17.32 3.65
C SER A 101 -8.04 -16.34 3.99
N ASP A 102 -9.24 -16.84 4.27
CA ASP A 102 -10.41 -16.01 4.55
C ASP A 102 -10.29 -15.31 5.91
N PHE A 103 -9.72 -15.98 6.91
CA PHE A 103 -9.37 -15.35 8.19
C PHE A 103 -8.46 -14.13 7.98
N ILE A 104 -7.37 -14.28 7.23
CA ILE A 104 -6.42 -13.19 6.97
C ILE A 104 -7.06 -12.08 6.15
N LYS A 105 -7.80 -12.41 5.10
CA LYS A 105 -8.54 -11.43 4.28
C LYS A 105 -9.55 -10.64 5.11
N ASN A 106 -10.34 -11.31 5.95
CA ASN A 106 -11.33 -10.65 6.79
C ASN A 106 -10.67 -9.79 7.87
N LYS A 107 -9.53 -10.23 8.41
CA LYS A 107 -8.77 -9.49 9.42
C LYS A 107 -8.16 -8.22 8.85
N THR A 108 -7.49 -8.34 7.70
CA THR A 108 -6.74 -7.25 7.07
C THR A 108 -7.63 -6.36 6.22
N GLY A 109 -8.70 -6.88 5.60
CA GLY A 109 -9.51 -6.15 4.62
C GLY A 109 -10.26 -4.92 5.14
N TYR A 110 -10.48 -4.78 6.45
CA TYR A 110 -11.03 -3.54 7.04
C TYR A 110 -9.94 -2.52 7.43
N GLN A 111 -8.67 -2.91 7.36
CA GLN A 111 -7.53 -2.08 7.74
C GLN A 111 -6.97 -1.37 6.50
N SER A 112 -6.63 -0.09 6.66
CA SER A 112 -5.85 0.64 5.65
C SER A 112 -4.37 0.61 6.00
N PHE A 113 -3.55 0.16 5.06
CA PHE A 113 -2.10 0.04 5.15
C PHE A 113 -1.42 1.18 4.41
N GLN A 114 -1.64 2.38 4.93
CA GLN A 114 -1.18 3.62 4.31
C GLN A 114 -0.28 4.44 5.22
N SER A 115 -0.48 4.38 6.54
CA SER A 115 0.37 5.09 7.48
C SER A 115 1.64 4.27 7.75
N PRO A 116 2.75 4.92 8.14
CA PRO A 116 3.97 4.23 8.54
C PRO A 116 3.76 3.12 9.57
N ASP A 117 2.93 3.36 10.57
CA ASP A 117 2.65 2.41 11.64
C ASP A 117 1.81 1.23 11.15
N SER A 118 0.76 1.48 10.36
CA SER A 118 -0.09 0.39 9.86
C SER A 118 0.64 -0.49 8.84
N ILE A 119 1.49 0.11 7.99
CA ILE A 119 2.39 -0.63 7.09
C ILE A 119 3.38 -1.48 7.91
N SER A 120 3.98 -0.93 8.96
CA SER A 120 4.93 -1.67 9.80
C SER A 120 4.28 -2.86 10.50
N ALA A 121 3.05 -2.67 11.01
CA ALA A 121 2.27 -3.72 11.66
C ALA A 121 1.90 -4.83 10.66
N ALA A 122 1.45 -4.47 9.46
CA ALA A 122 1.10 -5.42 8.42
C ALA A 122 2.33 -6.24 7.98
N LEU A 123 3.45 -5.57 7.69
CA LEU A 123 4.70 -6.22 7.28
C LEU A 123 5.30 -7.09 8.39
N ALA A 124 4.99 -6.82 9.67
CA ALA A 124 5.46 -7.66 10.78
C ALA A 124 4.89 -9.08 10.71
N LEU A 125 3.72 -9.29 10.08
CA LEU A 125 3.13 -10.62 9.88
C LEU A 125 4.01 -11.50 8.99
N VAL A 126 4.74 -10.92 8.05
CA VAL A 126 5.52 -11.65 7.04
C VAL A 126 7.03 -11.46 7.14
N SER A 127 7.50 -10.51 7.94
CA SER A 127 8.92 -10.24 8.14
C SER A 127 9.25 -9.90 9.59
N ALA A 128 10.19 -10.67 10.16
CA ALA A 128 10.75 -10.43 11.49
C ALA A 128 11.79 -9.29 11.52
N ALA A 129 12.07 -8.63 10.39
CA ALA A 129 13.04 -7.55 10.33
C ALA A 129 12.66 -6.42 11.31
N PRO A 130 13.57 -6.01 12.23
CA PRO A 130 13.34 -4.88 13.11
C PRO A 130 13.46 -3.57 12.34
N ASN A 131 12.94 -2.47 12.90
CA ASN A 131 13.16 -1.11 12.40
C ASN A 131 12.89 -0.94 10.88
N LYS A 132 11.80 -1.51 10.37
CA LYS A 132 11.45 -1.53 8.93
C LYS A 132 11.57 -0.17 8.24
N TRP A 133 11.11 0.91 8.89
CA TRP A 133 11.24 2.26 8.36
C TRP A 133 12.67 2.78 8.24
N LYS A 134 13.61 2.27 9.04
CA LYS A 134 15.04 2.58 8.84
C LYS A 134 15.54 1.93 7.55
N LEU A 135 15.22 0.65 7.33
CA LEU A 135 15.60 -0.07 6.11
C LEU A 135 15.01 0.58 4.86
N ILE A 136 13.72 0.91 4.89
CA ILE A 136 13.02 1.58 3.80
C ILE A 136 13.63 2.96 3.54
N ALA A 137 13.85 3.76 4.58
CA ALA A 137 14.40 5.11 4.45
C ALA A 137 15.84 5.11 3.90
N ASP A 138 16.67 4.16 4.36
CA ASP A 138 18.04 4.01 3.88
C ASP A 138 18.09 3.72 2.37
N GLU A 139 17.22 2.82 1.89
CA GLU A 139 17.11 2.48 0.46
C GLU A 139 16.76 3.71 -0.38
N ILE A 140 15.83 4.55 0.09
CA ILE A 140 15.42 5.77 -0.61
C ILE A 140 16.29 7.00 -0.28
N SER A 141 17.45 6.79 0.36
CA SER A 141 18.41 7.84 0.72
C SER A 141 17.84 8.97 1.58
N LEU A 142 16.92 8.64 2.49
CA LEU A 142 16.33 9.57 3.46
C LEU A 142 16.63 9.15 4.90
N SER A 143 16.49 10.10 5.83
CA SER A 143 16.41 9.74 7.23
C SER A 143 15.07 9.04 7.52
N ARG A 144 15.05 8.15 8.51
CA ARG A 144 13.83 7.47 8.98
C ARG A 144 12.71 8.48 9.24
N ASP A 145 13.00 9.53 9.98
CA ASP A 145 11.99 10.50 10.41
C ASP A 145 11.48 11.31 9.22
N THR A 146 12.35 11.68 8.28
CA THR A 146 11.95 12.34 7.03
C THR A 146 11.00 11.47 6.21
N ALA A 147 11.30 10.19 6.02
CA ALA A 147 10.46 9.28 5.25
C ALA A 147 9.08 9.10 5.92
N ILE A 148 9.04 8.93 7.25
CA ILE A 148 7.81 8.82 8.04
C ILE A 148 6.97 10.09 7.94
N SER A 149 7.59 11.25 8.18
CA SER A 149 6.90 12.55 8.11
C SER A 149 6.34 12.81 6.72
N GLN A 150 7.12 12.52 5.67
CA GLN A 150 6.69 12.72 4.29
C GLN A 150 5.49 11.83 3.92
N LEU A 151 5.51 10.53 4.29
CA LEU A 151 4.36 9.67 4.05
C LEU A 151 3.13 10.12 4.84
N ASN A 152 3.29 10.53 6.10
CA ASN A 152 2.17 11.05 6.91
C ASN A 152 1.52 12.28 6.28
N LEU A 153 2.31 13.23 5.75
CA LEU A 153 1.80 14.41 5.07
C LEU A 153 1.01 14.03 3.80
N ILE A 154 1.49 13.05 3.03
CA ILE A 154 0.80 12.57 1.84
C ILE A 154 -0.52 11.87 2.22
N VAL A 155 -0.52 11.03 3.26
CA VAL A 155 -1.72 10.36 3.76
C VAL A 155 -2.75 11.38 4.26
N GLN A 156 -2.30 12.41 4.99
CA GLN A 156 -3.17 13.51 5.43
C GLN A 156 -3.77 14.25 4.22
N ARG A 157 -2.95 14.58 3.23
CA ARG A 157 -3.40 15.21 1.98
C ARG A 157 -4.44 14.34 1.26
N ARG A 158 -4.21 13.03 1.17
CA ARG A 158 -5.15 12.05 0.60
C ARG A 158 -6.48 12.06 1.35
N ASN A 159 -6.45 12.05 2.68
CA ASN A 159 -7.66 12.07 3.51
C ASN A 159 -8.45 13.36 3.30
N GLY A 160 -7.79 14.51 3.22
CA GLY A 160 -8.43 15.78 2.89
C GLY A 160 -9.19 15.71 1.55
N ILE A 161 -8.53 15.16 0.52
CA ILE A 161 -9.14 14.98 -0.81
C ILE A 161 -10.33 14.01 -0.78
N ALA A 162 -10.15 12.83 -0.16
CA ALA A 162 -11.11 11.74 -0.25
C ALA A 162 -12.31 11.89 0.71
N HIS A 163 -12.11 12.53 1.86
CA HIS A 163 -13.09 12.56 2.95
C HIS A 163 -13.56 13.97 3.33
N GLU A 164 -12.77 15.00 3.03
CA GLU A 164 -13.03 16.39 3.47
C GLU A 164 -13.25 17.35 2.28
N CYS A 165 -13.52 16.81 1.09
CA CYS A 165 -13.74 17.55 -0.17
C CYS A 165 -12.56 18.43 -0.63
N ASP A 166 -11.39 18.30 0.01
CA ASP A 166 -10.20 19.12 -0.17
C ASP A 166 -10.40 20.63 0.06
N ILE A 167 -11.35 21.04 0.90
CA ILE A 167 -11.73 22.44 1.09
C ILE A 167 -10.93 23.08 2.25
N ASP A 168 -10.36 24.25 2.01
CA ASP A 168 -9.80 25.11 3.06
C ASP A 168 -10.95 25.75 3.86
N PRO A 169 -11.04 25.50 5.18
CA PRO A 169 -12.14 26.02 6.00
C PRO A 169 -12.14 27.55 6.14
N ILE A 170 -11.05 28.24 5.81
CA ILE A 170 -10.94 29.70 5.90
C ILE A 170 -11.41 30.36 4.60
N SER A 171 -10.87 29.93 3.45
CA SER A 171 -11.21 30.53 2.15
C SER A 171 -12.47 29.95 1.52
N GLY A 172 -12.80 28.69 1.82
CA GLY A 172 -13.85 27.93 1.13
C GLY A 172 -13.40 27.37 -0.22
N ASP A 173 -12.19 27.68 -0.67
CA ASP A 173 -11.60 27.17 -1.90
C ASP A 173 -10.97 25.79 -1.66
N LYS A 174 -10.79 25.02 -2.74
CA LYS A 174 -9.98 23.81 -2.64
C LYS A 174 -8.52 24.17 -2.39
N PHE A 175 -7.83 23.40 -1.57
CA PHE A 175 -6.39 23.54 -1.40
C PHE A 175 -5.67 23.38 -2.75
N PRO A 176 -4.69 24.24 -3.07
CA PRO A 176 -3.96 24.17 -4.33
C PRO A 176 -3.19 22.85 -4.45
N LEU A 177 -3.05 22.36 -5.68
CA LEU A 177 -2.23 21.20 -6.00
C LEU A 177 -1.62 21.39 -7.38
N THR A 178 -0.30 21.47 -7.43
CA THR A 178 0.46 21.60 -8.68
C THR A 178 0.80 20.23 -9.27
N LEU A 179 1.02 20.20 -10.59
CA LEU A 179 1.52 19.00 -11.28
C LEU A 179 2.85 18.50 -10.67
N SER A 180 3.73 19.42 -10.27
CA SER A 180 5.01 19.09 -9.66
C SER A 180 4.85 18.40 -8.31
N GLU A 181 3.94 18.87 -7.45
CA GLU A 181 3.61 18.22 -6.18
C GLU A 181 2.99 16.84 -6.38
N CYS A 182 2.09 16.71 -7.36
CA CYS A 182 1.50 15.42 -7.71
C CYS A 182 2.57 14.42 -8.18
N ARG A 183 3.46 14.82 -9.10
CA ARG A 183 4.57 13.97 -9.56
C ARG A 183 5.51 13.55 -8.42
N ARG A 184 5.92 14.49 -7.56
CA ARG A 184 6.73 14.19 -6.37
C ARG A 184 6.05 13.21 -5.43
N THR A 185 4.73 13.32 -5.26
CA THR A 185 3.94 12.39 -4.45
C THR A 185 3.97 10.99 -5.05
N VAL A 186 3.73 10.88 -6.36
CA VAL A 186 3.76 9.59 -7.08
C VAL A 186 5.13 8.93 -6.99
N ASP A 187 6.20 9.68 -7.28
CA ASP A 187 7.56 9.14 -7.29
C ASP A 187 8.05 8.76 -5.88
N PHE A 188 7.67 9.53 -4.85
CA PHE A 188 7.99 9.17 -3.46
C PHE A 188 7.30 7.86 -3.05
N VAL A 189 5.99 7.73 -3.29
CA VAL A 189 5.25 6.50 -2.94
C VAL A 189 5.77 5.30 -3.73
N ALA A 190 6.11 5.50 -5.01
CA ALA A 190 6.76 4.47 -5.82
C ALA A 190 8.08 4.01 -5.19
N SER A 191 8.93 4.95 -4.77
CA SER A 191 10.21 4.66 -4.13
C SER A 191 10.04 3.91 -2.80
N VAL A 192 9.03 4.26 -2.00
CA VAL A 192 8.70 3.54 -0.76
C VAL A 192 8.31 2.09 -1.05
N VAL A 193 7.48 1.85 -2.07
CA VAL A 193 7.07 0.48 -2.42
C VAL A 193 8.22 -0.32 -3.00
N ASP A 194 9.02 0.25 -3.89
CA ASP A 194 10.21 -0.44 -4.42
C ASP A 194 11.18 -0.80 -3.28
N ALA A 195 11.32 0.06 -2.26
CA ALA A 195 12.11 -0.24 -1.07
C ALA A 195 11.50 -1.35 -0.21
N ILE A 196 10.18 -1.39 -0.02
CA ILE A 196 9.50 -2.50 0.67
C ILE A 196 9.70 -3.81 -0.12
N GLU A 197 9.59 -3.77 -1.45
CA GLU A 197 9.82 -4.92 -2.31
C GLU A 197 11.26 -5.43 -2.19
N SER A 198 12.25 -4.53 -2.29
CA SER A 198 13.67 -4.87 -2.17
C SER A 198 14.00 -5.53 -0.82
N GLN A 199 13.51 -4.94 0.28
CA GLN A 199 13.86 -5.36 1.64
C GLN A 199 13.06 -6.57 2.13
N ILE A 200 11.84 -6.78 1.61
CA ILE A 200 10.89 -7.77 2.14
C ILE A 200 10.21 -8.56 1.02
N GLY A 201 9.63 -7.87 0.04
CA GLY A 201 8.73 -8.48 -0.95
C GLY A 201 9.41 -9.50 -1.88
N ALA A 202 10.63 -9.24 -2.33
CA ALA A 202 11.34 -10.08 -3.28
C ALA A 202 11.58 -11.50 -2.75
N ALA A 203 11.92 -11.63 -1.46
CA ALA A 203 12.10 -12.92 -0.81
C ALA A 203 10.78 -13.70 -0.73
N ILE A 204 9.68 -13.03 -0.36
CA ILE A 204 8.33 -13.62 -0.28
C ILE A 204 7.91 -14.15 -1.67
N THR A 205 8.07 -13.31 -2.69
CA THR A 205 7.71 -13.63 -4.07
C THR A 205 8.55 -14.78 -4.64
N TYR A 206 9.85 -14.80 -4.35
CA TYR A 206 10.74 -15.89 -4.77
C TYR A 206 10.32 -17.25 -4.18
N ILE A 207 10.00 -17.29 -2.88
CA ILE A 207 9.56 -18.49 -2.17
C ILE A 207 8.26 -19.04 -2.78
N ALA A 208 7.30 -18.16 -3.08
CA ALA A 208 6.02 -18.54 -3.67
C ALA A 208 6.19 -19.26 -5.02
N ARG A 209 7.21 -18.90 -5.81
CA ARG A 209 7.50 -19.45 -7.14
C ARG A 209 8.26 -20.79 -7.11
N HIS A 210 9.20 -20.97 -6.18
CA HIS A 210 10.25 -21.99 -6.34
C HIS A 210 10.24 -23.10 -5.29
N VAL A 211 9.48 -22.99 -4.20
CA VAL A 211 9.38 -24.05 -3.20
C VAL A 211 8.14 -24.89 -3.50
N LYS A 212 8.36 -26.08 -4.07
CA LYS A 212 7.36 -27.14 -4.27
C LYS A 212 7.41 -28.14 -3.12
#